data_AF-A0A176RZ77-F1
#
_entry.id   AF-A0A176RZ77-F1
#
_cell.length_a   1.000
_cell.length_b   1.000
_cell.length_c   1.000
_cell.angle_alpha   90.00
_cell.angle_beta   90.00
_cell.angle_gamma   90.00
#
_symmetry.space_group_name_H-M   'P 1'
#
loop_
_entity.id
_entity.type
_entity.pdbx_description
1 polymer ?
#
loop_
_entity_poly.entity_id
_entity_poly.type
_entity_poly.pdbx_seq_one_letter_code
_entity_poly.pdbx_strand_id
1 'polypeptide(L)' 'LEHRIESFKEIVDSGKEPAHEKLAHYFRIEPNTNLLFRTYCVFTNRQATMMITEKFPESSIDVQIN' A
#
# COMPACT_ATOMS: atom_id res chain seq x y z
N LEU A 1 3.11 24.84 -10.09
CA LEU A 1 3.92 24.23 -9.00
C LEU A 1 3.62 24.86 -7.63
N GLU A 2 2.77 25.89 -7.56
CA GLU A 2 2.63 26.82 -6.42
C GLU A 2 1.78 26.33 -5.23
N HIS A 3 1.28 25.08 -5.27
CA HIS A 3 0.43 24.51 -4.21
C HIS A 3 0.90 23.14 -3.70
N ARG A 4 2.20 22.82 -3.85
CA ARG A 4 2.77 21.62 -3.22
C ARG A 4 3.00 21.90 -1.74
N ILE A 5 2.10 21.44 -0.88
CA ILE A 5 2.30 21.46 0.57
C ILE A 5 3.11 20.21 0.95
N GLU A 6 4.14 20.39 1.77
CA GLU A 6 4.88 19.27 2.36
C GLU A 6 3.90 18.36 3.11
N SER A 7 3.92 17.07 2.76
CA SER A 7 3.05 16.07 3.35
C SER A 7 3.90 14.98 3.98
N PHE A 8 3.63 14.67 5.24
CA PHE A 8 4.28 13.60 5.98
C PHE A 8 3.41 12.36 5.95
N LYS A 9 4.02 11.18 5.77
CA LYS A 9 3.31 9.90 5.83
C LYS A 9 3.88 9.08 6.98
N GLU A 10 3.00 8.60 7.85
CA GLU A 10 3.34 7.66 8.92
C GLU A 10 2.73 6.29 8.62
N ILE A 11 3.52 5.21 8.71
CA ILE A 11 2.97 3.85 8.63
C ILE A 11 2.26 3.56 9.95
N VAL A 12 0.96 3.35 9.89
CA VAL A 12 0.14 3.03 11.06
C VAL A 12 -0.28 1.56 11.11
N ASP A 13 -0.18 0.86 9.98
CA ASP A 13 -0.42 -0.58 9.91
C ASP A 13 0.32 -1.19 8.70
N SER A 14 0.70 -2.45 8.83
CA SER A 14 1.30 -3.23 7.74
C SER A 14 1.17 -4.71 8.01
N GLY A 15 1.04 -5.50 6.96
CA GLY A 15 0.90 -6.93 7.12
C GLY A 15 0.75 -7.68 5.81
N LYS A 16 0.19 -8.87 5.93
CA LYS A 16 -0.08 -9.79 4.83
C LYS A 16 -1.53 -10.26 4.94
N GLU A 17 -2.21 -10.31 3.81
CA GLU A 17 -3.56 -10.88 3.72
C GLU A 17 -3.77 -11.61 2.40
N PRO A 18 -4.58 -12.67 2.34
CA PRO A 18 -4.91 -13.31 1.07
C PRO A 18 -5.64 -12.35 0.14
N ALA A 19 -5.38 -12.43 -1.17
CA ALA A 19 -5.96 -11.54 -2.16
C ALA A 19 -7.50 -11.65 -2.24
N HIS A 20 -8.05 -12.84 -2.00
CA HIS A 20 -9.44 -13.19 -2.25
C HIS A 20 -9.85 -12.91 -3.72
N GLU A 21 -11.06 -13.33 -4.11
CA GLU A 21 -11.50 -13.34 -5.52
C GLU A 21 -11.32 -11.99 -6.23
N LYS A 22 -11.74 -10.89 -5.61
CA LYS A 22 -11.77 -9.58 -6.26
C LYS A 22 -10.37 -9.03 -6.54
N LEU A 23 -9.47 -9.04 -5.54
CA LEU A 23 -8.12 -8.50 -5.73
C LEU A 23 -7.25 -9.48 -6.51
N ALA A 24 -7.48 -10.78 -6.36
CA ALA A 24 -6.82 -11.80 -7.17
C ALA A 24 -7.08 -11.59 -8.66
N HIS A 25 -8.34 -11.32 -9.04
CA HIS A 25 -8.68 -10.98 -10.41
C HIS A 25 -7.99 -9.69 -10.90
N TYR A 26 -7.97 -8.65 -10.06
CA TYR A 26 -7.32 -7.37 -10.41
C TYR A 26 -5.81 -7.52 -10.64
N PHE A 27 -5.12 -8.21 -9.73
CA PHE A 27 -3.67 -8.43 -9.80
C PHE A 27 -3.27 -9.61 -10.69
N ARG A 28 -4.24 -10.40 -11.18
CA ARG A 28 -4.03 -11.63 -11.97
C ARG A 28 -3.16 -12.66 -11.23
N ILE A 29 -3.52 -12.95 -9.99
CA ILE A 29 -2.87 -13.93 -9.09
C ILE A 29 -3.91 -14.90 -8.53
N GLU A 30 -3.49 -15.94 -7.80
CA GLU A 30 -4.41 -16.87 -7.14
C GLU A 30 -5.12 -16.21 -5.93
N PRO A 31 -6.39 -16.53 -5.64
CA PRO A 31 -7.14 -15.98 -4.49
C PRO A 31 -6.47 -16.15 -3.13
N ASN A 32 -5.70 -17.22 -2.96
CA ASN A 32 -5.00 -17.52 -1.72
C ASN A 32 -3.56 -16.97 -1.70
N THR A 33 -3.09 -16.34 -2.78
CA THR A 33 -1.80 -15.64 -2.78
C THR A 33 -1.89 -14.45 -1.83
N ASN A 34 -0.89 -14.31 -0.96
CA ASN A 34 -0.82 -13.17 -0.07
C ASN A 34 -0.48 -11.88 -0.83
N LEU A 35 -1.17 -10.82 -0.46
CA LEU A 35 -0.82 -9.44 -0.71
C LEU A 35 -0.13 -8.89 0.54
N LEU A 36 0.98 -8.19 0.33
CA LEU A 36 1.52 -7.29 1.33
C LEU A 36 0.69 -6.01 1.33
N PHE A 37 0.46 -5.43 2.50
CA PHE A 37 -0.15 -4.12 2.60
C PHE A 37 0.62 -3.19 3.53
N ARG A 38 0.54 -1.89 3.24
CA ARG A 38 0.99 -0.81 4.13
C ARG A 38 -0.06 0.28 4.15
N THR A 39 -0.46 0.68 5.35
CA THR A 39 -1.41 1.75 5.56
C THR A 39 -0.68 2.97 6.11
N TYR A 40 -0.83 4.09 5.42
CA TYR A 40 -0.26 5.37 5.77
C TYR A 40 -1.35 6.31 6.28
N CYS A 41 -1.07 7.00 7.38
CA CYS A 41 -1.75 8.24 7.73
C CYS A 41 -0.97 9.41 7.10
N VAL A 42 -1.65 10.21 6.28
CA VAL A 42 -1.07 11.37 5.61
C VAL A 42 -1.40 12.62 6.40
N PHE A 43 -0.37 13.38 6.75
CA PHE A 43 -0.47 14.63 7.46
C PHE A 43 -0.09 15.81 6.56
N THR A 44 -0.90 16.86 6.62
CA THR A 44 -0.60 18.16 6.01
C THR A 44 -0.77 19.21 7.10
N ASN A 45 0.21 20.10 7.28
CA ASN A 45 0.21 21.09 8.37
C ASN A 45 -0.08 20.46 9.76
N ARG A 46 0.52 19.30 10.03
CA ARG A 46 0.35 18.50 11.28
C ARG A 46 -1.07 17.99 11.53
N GLN A 47 -1.97 18.10 10.57
CA GLN A 47 -3.32 17.55 10.65
C GLN A 47 -3.43 16.30 9.77
N ALA A 48 -4.05 15.24 10.30
CA ALA A 48 -4.35 14.05 9.51
C ALA A 48 -5.39 14.41 8.44
N THR A 49 -5.08 14.09 7.19
CA THR A 49 -5.91 14.46 6.03
C THR A 49 -6.43 13.24 5.27
N MET A 50 -5.67 12.14 5.27
CA MET A 50 -6.02 10.97 4.48
C MET A 50 -5.42 9.70 5.06
N MET A 51 -6.13 8.58 4.87
CA MET A 51 -5.62 7.23 5.04
C MET A 51 -5.44 6.59 3.67
N ILE A 52 -4.26 6.02 3.42
CA ILE A 52 -3.95 5.33 2.16
C ILE A 52 -3.47 3.93 2.51
N THR A 53 -4.13 2.90 1.98
CA THR A 53 -3.61 1.53 2.03
C THR A 53 -3.10 1.12 0.66
N GLU A 54 -1.80 0.89 0.55
CA GLU A 54 -1.17 0.33 -0.64
C GLU A 54 -1.09 -1.19 -0.50
N LYS A 55 -1.37 -1.93 -1.57
CA LYS A 55 -1.34 -3.39 -1.61
C LYS A 55 -0.49 -3.87 -2.78
N PHE A 56 0.35 -4.87 -2.52
CA PHE A 56 1.32 -5.40 -3.48
C PHE A 56 1.29 -6.94 -3.44
N PRO A 57 1.24 -7.63 -4.59
CA PRO A 57 1.44 -9.08 -4.61
C PRO A 57 2.81 -9.46 -4.04
N GLU A 58 2.89 -10.49 -3.20
CA GLU A 58 4.19 -10.94 -2.67
C GLU A 58 5.19 -11.30 -3.78
N SER A 59 4.70 -11.84 -4.90
CA SER A 59 5.50 -12.18 -6.08
C SER A 59 6.12 -10.97 -6.79
N SER A 60 5.70 -9.74 -6.47
CA SER A 60 6.23 -8.52 -7.09
C SER A 60 7.58 -8.05 -6.51
N ILE A 61 8.07 -8.70 -5.44
CA ILE A 61 9.32 -8.33 -4.74
C ILE A 61 10.57 -8.98 -5.37
N ASP A 62 10.44 -9.89 -6.33
CA ASP A 62 11.58 -10.66 -6.88
C ASP A 62 12.54 -9.91 -7.83
N VAL A 63 12.56 -8.57 -7.87
CA VAL A 63 13.57 -7.83 -8.64
C VAL A 63 14.04 -6.57 -7.90
N GLN A 64 15.15 -6.71 -7.15
CA GLN A 64 16.32 -5.80 -7.09
C GLN A 64 17.17 -6.07 -5.83
N ILE A 65 17.92 -7.19 -5.83
CA ILE A 65 19.23 -7.24 -5.18
C ILE A 65 20.18 -7.92 -6.17
N ASN A 66 20.86 -7.08 -6.96
CA ASN A 66 22.15 -7.36 -7.60
C ASN A 66 23.00 -6.12 -7.41
#